data_AF-A0A7T1ML84-F1
#
_entry.id   AF-A0A7T1ML84-F1
#
_cell.length_a   1.000
_cell.length_b   1.000
_cell.length_c   1.000
_cell.angle_alpha   90.00
_cell.angle_beta   90.00
_cell.angle_gamma   90.00
#
_symmetry.space_group_name_H-M   'P 1'
#
loop_
_entity.id
_entity.type
_entity.pdbx_description
1 polymer ?
#
loop_
_entity_poly.entity_id
_entity_poly.type
_entity_poly.pdbx_seq_one_letter_code
_entity_poly.pdbx_strand_id
1 'polypeptide(L)'
;MLQLSPLLLCLPLPAALGKDLPPYPSNAEFRQLQLAAQDCGRENNDATCTPARDQADRLIDHPRLSASCKDVLWEIREGSEVTALNSYVRREALNRAAGDLMVICRAQAKPTPTSGKPSSPFQQ
;
A
#
# COMPACT_ATOMS: atom_id res chain seq x y z
N MET A 1 -47.29 -18.21 24.58
CA MET A 1 -46.15 -18.70 23.76
C MET A 1 -46.31 -18.15 22.36
N LEU A 2 -45.47 -17.20 21.93
CA LEU A 2 -45.43 -16.75 20.53
C LEU A 2 -44.10 -17.22 19.94
N GLN A 3 -44.16 -18.14 18.98
CA GLN A 3 -43.05 -18.61 18.17
C GLN A 3 -42.85 -17.63 17.00
N LEU A 4 -41.70 -16.94 16.97
CA LEU A 4 -41.26 -16.15 15.81
C LEU A 4 -40.34 -17.04 14.94
N SER A 5 -40.80 -17.40 13.75
CA SER A 5 -39.98 -18.09 12.74
C SER A 5 -39.04 -17.10 12.04
N PRO A 6 -37.73 -17.39 11.94
CA PRO A 6 -36.80 -16.57 11.16
C PRO A 6 -36.80 -17.02 9.69
N LEU A 7 -37.27 -16.16 8.79
CA LEU A 7 -37.02 -16.30 7.36
C LEU A 7 -35.53 -16.00 7.09
N LEU A 8 -34.74 -17.04 6.80
CA LEU A 8 -33.38 -16.92 6.28
C LEU A 8 -33.45 -16.45 4.81
N LEU A 9 -33.18 -15.17 4.57
CA LEU A 9 -32.90 -14.65 3.23
C LEU A 9 -31.48 -15.04 2.81
N CYS A 10 -31.36 -16.10 2.01
CA CYS A 10 -30.13 -16.42 1.27
C CYS A 10 -30.02 -15.49 0.05
N LEU A 11 -29.29 -14.39 0.19
CA LEU A 11 -28.88 -13.57 -0.96
C LEU A 11 -27.66 -14.22 -1.64
N PRO A 12 -27.69 -14.46 -2.96
CA PRO A 12 -26.53 -14.97 -3.68
C PRO A 12 -25.43 -13.91 -3.68
N LEU A 13 -24.26 -14.24 -3.10
CA LEU A 13 -23.08 -13.40 -3.19
C LEU A 13 -22.66 -13.32 -4.67
N PRO A 14 -22.53 -12.12 -5.26
CA PRO A 14 -21.98 -11.99 -6.60
C PRO A 14 -20.55 -12.53 -6.57
N ALA A 15 -20.30 -13.57 -7.37
CA ALA A 15 -18.95 -14.05 -7.63
C ALA A 15 -18.15 -12.87 -8.19
N ALA A 16 -17.18 -12.38 -7.43
CA ALA A 16 -16.33 -11.29 -7.87
C ALA A 16 -15.56 -11.77 -9.11
N LEU A 17 -15.94 -11.24 -10.26
CA LEU A 17 -15.25 -11.45 -11.53
C LEU A 17 -13.80 -11.01 -11.32
N GLY A 18 -12.86 -11.96 -11.39
CA GLY A 18 -11.44 -11.73 -11.18
C GLY A 18 -10.91 -10.76 -12.23
N LYS A 19 -10.93 -9.47 -11.91
CA LYS A 19 -10.20 -8.45 -12.67
C LYS A 19 -8.73 -8.79 -12.51
N ASP A 20 -7.99 -8.95 -13.60
CA ASP A 20 -6.54 -9.09 -13.53
C ASP A 20 -5.98 -7.93 -12.69
N LEU A 21 -5.48 -8.25 -11.50
CA LEU A 21 -4.95 -7.21 -10.61
C LEU A 21 -3.71 -6.61 -11.27
N PRO A 22 -3.50 -5.28 -11.14
CA PRO A 22 -2.27 -4.66 -11.63
C PRO A 22 -1.02 -5.34 -11.04
N PRO A 23 0.14 -5.26 -11.70
CA PRO A 23 1.39 -5.70 -11.10
C PRO A 23 1.63 -5.00 -9.76
N TYR A 24 2.31 -5.66 -8.82
CA TYR A 24 2.70 -4.99 -7.58
C TYR A 24 3.70 -3.86 -7.91
N PRO A 25 3.64 -2.68 -7.26
CA PRO A 25 4.54 -1.59 -7.57
C PRO A 25 6.00 -1.99 -7.35
N SER A 26 6.86 -1.54 -8.25
CA SER A 26 8.27 -1.89 -8.24
C SER A 26 9.01 -1.24 -7.07
N ASN A 27 10.15 -1.84 -6.68
CA ASN A 27 11.05 -1.22 -5.70
C ASN A 27 11.59 0.13 -6.18
N ALA A 28 11.68 0.36 -7.50
CA ALA A 28 12.10 1.63 -8.06
C ALA A 28 11.06 2.72 -7.80
N GLU A 29 9.76 2.42 -7.94
CA GLU A 29 8.68 3.36 -7.60
C GLU A 29 8.72 3.72 -6.11
N PHE A 30 8.84 2.75 -5.20
CA PHE A 30 8.98 3.06 -3.77
C PHE A 30 10.24 3.86 -3.46
N ARG A 31 11.36 3.56 -4.13
CA ARG A 31 12.60 4.32 -3.96
C ARG A 31 12.46 5.77 -4.43
N GLN A 32 11.75 6.02 -5.51
CA GLN A 32 11.45 7.37 -5.99
C GLN A 32 10.58 8.14 -4.98
N LEU A 33 9.52 7.51 -4.46
CA LEU A 33 8.69 8.13 -3.43
C LEU A 33 9.49 8.42 -2.15
N GLN A 34 10.34 7.50 -1.71
CA GLN A 34 11.21 7.71 -0.56
C GLN A 34 12.09 8.95 -0.74
N LEU A 35 12.72 9.11 -1.91
CA LEU A 35 13.56 10.26 -2.21
C LEU A 35 12.75 11.56 -2.25
N ALA A 36 11.59 11.55 -2.91
CA ALA A 36 10.70 12.71 -2.95
C ALA A 36 10.24 13.14 -1.54
N ALA A 37 9.90 12.19 -0.68
CA ALA A 37 9.52 12.46 0.72
C ALA A 37 10.68 13.07 1.52
N GLN A 38 11.91 12.59 1.32
CA GLN A 38 13.11 13.16 1.94
C GLN A 38 13.39 14.57 1.43
N ASP A 39 13.24 14.81 0.12
CA ASP A 39 13.40 16.13 -0.49
C ASP A 39 12.39 17.12 0.10
N CYS A 40 11.11 16.73 0.22
CA CYS A 40 10.08 17.52 0.89
C CYS A 40 10.40 17.79 2.37
N GLY A 41 10.95 16.80 3.08
CA GLY A 41 11.38 16.95 4.46
C GLY A 41 12.52 17.96 4.62
N ARG A 42 13.43 18.04 3.64
CA ARG A 42 14.53 19.02 3.64
C ARG A 42 14.07 20.43 3.30
N GLU A 43 13.27 20.58 2.25
CA GLU A 43 13.02 21.88 1.63
C GLU A 43 11.64 22.50 1.96
N ASN A 44 10.62 21.69 2.27
CA ASN A 44 9.26 22.13 2.65
C ASN A 44 8.69 23.25 1.75
N ASN A 45 8.62 22.97 0.45
CA ASN A 45 7.98 23.85 -0.53
C ASN A 45 7.23 23.04 -1.58
N ASP A 46 6.38 23.68 -2.36
CA ASP A 46 5.50 22.98 -3.31
C ASP A 46 6.27 22.14 -4.32
N ALA A 47 7.39 22.65 -4.84
CA ALA A 47 8.20 21.98 -5.84
C ALA A 47 8.78 20.64 -5.34
N THR A 48 9.14 20.58 -4.05
CA THR A 48 9.71 19.37 -3.43
C THR A 48 8.65 18.45 -2.81
N CYS A 49 7.52 19.02 -2.36
CA CYS A 49 6.49 18.29 -1.64
C CYS A 49 5.38 17.71 -2.52
N THR A 50 5.04 18.38 -3.63
CA THR A 50 4.01 17.90 -4.56
C THR A 50 4.33 16.52 -5.15
N PRO A 51 5.57 16.21 -5.60
CA PRO A 51 5.88 14.89 -6.13
C PRO A 51 5.63 13.75 -5.13
N ALA A 52 5.96 13.97 -3.85
CA ALA A 52 5.74 12.99 -2.79
C ALA A 52 4.24 12.78 -2.52
N ARG A 53 3.46 13.87 -2.44
CA ARG A 53 2.00 13.81 -2.26
C ARG A 53 1.34 13.05 -3.40
N ASP A 54 1.57 13.46 -4.63
CA ASP A 54 0.91 12.90 -5.82
C ASP A 54 1.25 11.42 -6.01
N GLN A 55 2.50 11.04 -5.76
CA GLN A 55 2.92 9.66 -5.90
C GLN A 55 2.36 8.77 -4.78
N ALA A 56 2.34 9.25 -3.53
CA ALA A 56 1.71 8.53 -2.42
C ALA A 56 0.19 8.37 -2.65
N ASP A 57 -0.48 9.42 -3.12
CA ASP A 57 -1.90 9.42 -3.47
C ASP A 57 -2.25 8.36 -4.51
N ARG A 58 -1.47 8.25 -5.59
CA ARG A 58 -1.71 7.20 -6.60
C ARG A 58 -1.52 5.79 -6.05
N LEU A 59 -0.60 5.60 -5.10
CA LEU A 59 -0.26 4.28 -4.59
C LEU A 59 -1.24 3.80 -3.50
N ILE A 60 -1.86 4.70 -2.72
CA ILE A 60 -2.69 4.29 -1.57
C ILE A 60 -3.89 3.41 -1.97
N ASP A 61 -4.48 3.68 -3.13
CA ASP A 61 -5.62 2.93 -3.66
C ASP A 61 -5.22 1.63 -4.35
N HIS A 62 -3.91 1.34 -4.44
CA HIS A 62 -3.42 0.17 -5.15
C HIS A 62 -3.93 -1.14 -4.49
N PRO A 63 -4.59 -2.04 -5.23
CA PRO A 63 -5.34 -3.17 -4.66
C PRO A 63 -4.46 -4.28 -4.08
N ARG A 64 -3.16 -4.30 -4.43
CA ARG A 64 -2.21 -5.33 -3.95
C ARG A 64 -1.39 -4.90 -2.74
N LEU A 65 -1.47 -3.63 -2.30
CA LEU A 65 -0.73 -3.18 -1.15
C LEU A 65 -1.42 -3.64 0.14
N SER A 66 -0.63 -4.06 1.12
CA SER A 66 -1.13 -4.36 2.45
C SER A 66 -1.67 -3.10 3.13
N ALA A 67 -2.55 -3.26 4.11
CA ALA A 67 -3.03 -2.14 4.92
C ALA A 67 -1.87 -1.34 5.52
N SER A 68 -0.88 -2.01 6.13
CA SER A 68 0.30 -1.35 6.71
C SER A 68 1.11 -0.56 5.68
N CYS A 69 1.23 -1.04 4.44
CA CYS A 69 1.89 -0.27 3.39
C CYS A 69 1.08 0.99 3.04
N LYS A 70 -0.26 0.89 2.99
CA LYS A 70 -1.14 2.03 2.76
C LYS A 70 -1.08 3.05 3.89
N ASP A 71 -0.93 2.61 5.14
CA ASP A 71 -0.75 3.50 6.28
C ASP A 71 0.54 4.33 6.15
N VAL A 72 1.65 3.71 5.74
CA VAL A 72 2.90 4.44 5.46
C VAL A 72 2.74 5.43 4.30
N LEU A 73 2.03 5.04 3.23
CA LEU A 73 1.75 5.95 2.12
C LEU A 73 0.90 7.14 2.56
N TRP A 74 -0.10 6.90 3.41
CA TRP A 74 -0.90 7.95 4.02
C TRP A 74 -0.05 8.91 4.85
N GLU A 75 0.85 8.40 5.69
CA GLU A 75 1.77 9.22 6.48
C GLU A 75 2.68 10.10 5.59
N ILE A 76 3.23 9.55 4.51
CA ILE A 76 4.03 10.32 3.55
C ILE A 76 3.17 11.39 2.89
N ARG A 77 1.96 11.06 2.45
CA ARG A 77 1.05 11.99 1.80
C ARG A 77 0.70 13.18 2.71
N GLU A 78 0.25 12.91 3.93
CA GLU A 78 -0.13 13.93 4.90
C GLU A 78 1.09 14.73 5.37
N GLY A 79 2.19 14.05 5.70
CA GLY A 79 3.43 14.69 6.12
C GLY A 79 4.04 15.60 5.05
N SER A 80 3.74 15.33 3.78
CA SER A 80 4.21 16.11 2.63
C SER A 80 3.36 17.35 2.36
N GLU A 81 2.41 17.73 3.22
CA GLU A 81 1.83 19.07 3.16
C GLU A 81 2.88 20.13 3.42
N VAL A 82 2.91 21.17 2.58
CA VAL A 82 3.74 22.34 2.82
C VAL A 82 3.20 23.06 4.04
N THR A 83 4.09 23.28 5.01
CA THR A 83 3.76 23.95 6.26
C THR A 83 4.44 25.30 6.33
N ALA A 84 3.94 26.22 7.16
CA ALA A 84 4.56 27.53 7.35
C ALA A 84 5.99 27.46 7.93
N LEU A 85 6.33 26.38 8.65
CA LEU A 85 7.65 26.19 9.27
C LEU A 85 8.14 24.76 9.07
N ASN A 86 9.34 24.60 8.51
CA ASN A 86 9.97 23.28 8.38
C ASN A 86 10.60 22.80 9.71
N SER A 87 9.76 22.39 10.66
CA SER A 87 10.20 21.93 11.97
C SER A 87 11.02 20.63 11.89
N TYR A 88 11.93 20.42 12.84
CA TYR A 88 12.66 19.17 13.00
C TYR A 88 11.70 17.97 13.12
N VAL A 89 10.65 18.10 13.93
CA VAL A 89 9.66 17.03 14.16
C VAL A 89 8.99 16.60 12.84
N ARG A 90 8.58 17.55 12.00
CA ARG A 90 8.00 17.26 10.67
C ARG A 90 9.01 16.56 9.78
N ARG A 91 10.22 17.11 9.66
CA ARG A 91 11.29 16.53 8.83
C ARG A 91 11.60 15.09 9.26
N GLU A 92 11.73 14.83 10.55
CA GLU A 92 12.02 13.48 11.05
C GLU A 92 10.86 12.52 10.88
N ALA A 93 9.61 12.99 11.00
CA ALA A 93 8.44 12.16 10.70
C ALA A 93 8.44 11.71 9.24
N LEU A 94 8.67 12.63 8.29
CA LEU A 94 8.81 12.30 6.87
C LEU A 94 9.98 11.36 6.59
N ASN A 95 11.14 11.61 7.20
CA ASN A 95 12.32 10.75 7.02
C ASN A 95 12.07 9.32 7.53
N ARG A 96 11.39 9.17 8.67
CA ARG A 96 11.00 7.85 9.20
C ARG A 96 10.02 7.14 8.26
N ALA A 97 8.93 7.80 7.88
CA ALA A 97 7.94 7.23 6.96
C ALA A 97 8.58 6.82 5.62
N ALA A 98 9.51 7.63 5.10
CA ALA A 98 10.28 7.31 3.89
C ALA A 98 11.20 6.10 4.08
N GLY A 99 11.77 5.90 5.27
CA GLY A 99 12.52 4.68 5.63
C GLY A 99 11.62 3.45 5.71
N ASP A 100 10.51 3.57 6.43
CA ASP A 100 9.51 2.53 6.65
C ASP A 100 8.88 2.06 5.33
N LEU A 101 8.70 2.96 4.36
CA LEU A 101 8.23 2.64 3.01
C LEU A 101 9.07 1.51 2.39
N MET A 102 10.39 1.60 2.50
CA MET A 102 11.27 0.58 1.91
C MET A 102 11.28 -0.73 2.68
N VAL A 103 10.90 -0.72 3.95
CA VAL A 103 10.85 -1.92 4.80
C VAL A 103 9.52 -2.64 4.64
N ILE A 104 8.42 -1.88 4.67
CA ILE A 104 7.03 -2.36 4.75
C ILE A 104 6.43 -2.59 3.37
N CYS A 105 6.64 -1.67 2.42
CA CYS A 105 5.98 -1.71 1.12
C CYS A 105 6.74 -2.50 0.05
N ARG A 106 8.05 -2.75 0.21
CA ARG A 106 8.76 -3.57 -0.77
C ARG A 106 8.10 -4.94 -0.87
N ALA A 107 7.93 -5.44 -2.09
CA ALA A 107 7.41 -6.78 -2.29
C ALA A 107 8.39 -7.78 -1.65
N GLN A 108 7.99 -8.39 -0.53
CA GLN A 108 8.42 -9.75 -0.28
C GLN A 108 7.58 -10.58 -1.24
N ALA A 109 8.12 -10.85 -2.43
CA ALA A 109 7.47 -11.77 -3.36
C ALA A 109 7.25 -13.08 -2.60
N LYS A 110 6.05 -13.29 -2.04
CA LYS A 110 5.61 -14.65 -1.75
C LYS A 110 5.63 -15.33 -3.10
N PRO A 111 6.43 -16.40 -3.29
CA PRO A 111 6.30 -17.21 -4.47
C PRO A 111 4.82 -17.53 -4.60
N THR A 112 4.19 -17.11 -5.69
CA THR A 112 2.91 -17.69 -6.06
C THR A 112 3.16 -19.19 -6.05
N PRO A 113 2.43 -20.00 -5.25
CA PRO A 113 2.54 -21.44 -5.41
C PRO A 113 2.19 -21.70 -6.87
N THR A 114 3.20 -22.05 -7.67
CA THR A 114 2.98 -22.61 -8.99
C THR A 114 1.97 -23.70 -8.77
N SER A 115 0.82 -23.61 -9.42
CA SER A 115 -0.14 -24.70 -9.54
C SER A 115 0.55 -25.84 -10.31
N GLY A 116 1.53 -26.47 -9.66
CA GLY A 116 2.20 -27.66 -10.09
C GLY A 116 1.17 -28.75 -10.04
N LYS A 117 0.72 -29.16 -11.21
CA LYS A 117 0.00 -30.40 -11.45
C LYS A 117 0.56 -31.49 -10.50
N PRO A 118 -0.27 -32.22 -9.74
CA PRO A 118 0.24 -33.25 -8.86
C PRO A 118 0.95 -34.30 -9.70
N SER A 119 2.27 -34.43 -9.54
CA SER A 119 3.00 -35.58 -10.05
C SER A 119 2.58 -36.81 -9.25
N SER A 120 1.99 -37.77 -9.95
CA SER A 120 1.55 -39.07 -9.43
C SER A 120 2.63 -39.74 -8.57
N PRO A 121 2.28 -40.38 -7.44
CA PRO A 121 3.25 -41.13 -6.66
C PRO A 121 3.71 -42.35 -7.47
N PHE A 122 5.02 -42.44 -7.69
CA PHE A 122 5.66 -43.65 -8.18
C PHE A 122 5.67 -44.66 -7.03
N GLN A 123 4.99 -45.80 -7.22
CA GLN A 123 5.11 -46.96 -6.34
C GLN A 123 6.42 -47.68 -6.65
N GLN A 124 7.21 -47.98 -5.62
CA GLN A 124 8.13 -49.12 -5.56
C GLN A 124 8.08 -49.70 -4.15
#